data_AF-A0AAX1L7A6-F1
#
_entry.id   AF-A0AAX1L7A6-F1
#
_cell.length_a   1.000
_cell.length_b   1.000
_cell.length_c   1.000
_cell.angle_alpha   90.00
_cell.angle_beta   90.00
_cell.angle_gamma   90.00
#
_symmetry.space_group_name_H-M   'P 1'
#
loop_
_entity.id
_entity.type
_entity.pdbx_description
1 polymer ?
#
loop_
_entity_poly.entity_id
_entity_poly.type
_entity_poly.pdbx_seq_one_letter_code
_entity_poly.pdbx_strand_id
1 'polypeptide(L)'
;MSNHSPDDRLDQPDRYTGNWHTVKITHISLDYMEGMCHLMMKDNPSGSYCGVFNPCTVYDLRGLNLGATGKHHAHRGYFVDSHGLPVGNLTPGAYIGRLYAMRNGKRVYLNPCPACLTLACVEAEMIGQRDYPVKTLMTKIERLPDTTSTTPGNRRRK
;
A
#
# COMPACT_ATOMS: atom_id res chain seq x y z
N MET A 1 18.19 17.77 -3.00
CA MET A 1 17.58 17.28 -1.74
C MET A 1 16.13 17.73 -1.77
N SER A 2 15.19 16.81 -1.99
CA SER A 2 13.77 17.12 -2.06
C SER A 2 13.24 17.45 -0.66
N ASN A 3 12.59 18.60 -0.52
CA ASN A 3 11.87 18.97 0.69
C ASN A 3 10.61 18.10 0.78
N HIS A 4 10.67 16.99 1.50
CA HIS A 4 9.48 16.24 1.90
C HIS A 4 9.08 16.69 3.31
N SER A 5 8.02 17.50 3.38
CA SER A 5 7.32 17.71 4.64
C SER A 5 6.59 16.41 5.00
N PRO A 6 6.68 15.94 6.26
CA PRO A 6 5.86 14.83 6.73
C PRO A 6 4.38 15.18 6.53
N ASP A 7 3.62 14.30 5.88
CA ASP A 7 2.16 14.46 5.80
C ASP A 7 1.55 13.89 7.09
N ASP A 8 1.24 14.77 8.04
CA ASP A 8 0.67 14.42 9.36
C ASP A 8 -0.65 13.62 9.26
N ARG A 9 -1.29 13.57 8.07
CA ARG A 9 -2.47 12.73 7.83
C ARG A 9 -2.14 11.24 7.74
N LEU A 10 -0.88 10.90 7.49
CA LEU A 10 -0.38 9.53 7.43
C LEU A 10 -0.03 8.97 8.83
N ASP A 11 -0.21 9.71 9.92
CA ASP A 11 0.16 9.26 11.29
C ASP A 11 -1.07 8.93 12.19
N GLN A 12 -2.29 8.87 11.64
CA GLN A 12 -3.50 8.59 12.41
C GLN A 12 -3.85 7.07 12.40
N PRO A 13 -3.84 6.37 13.54
CA PRO A 13 -4.02 4.90 13.60
C PRO A 13 -5.34 4.41 12.98
N ASP A 14 -6.39 5.22 13.04
CA ASP A 14 -7.74 4.82 12.58
C ASP A 14 -8.00 5.14 11.08
N ARG A 15 -7.12 5.92 10.44
CA ARG A 15 -7.19 6.30 9.02
C ARG A 15 -5.90 6.00 8.25
N TYR A 16 -4.99 5.28 8.89
CA TYR A 16 -3.75 4.84 8.29
C TYR A 16 -4.07 3.88 7.15
N THR A 17 -4.05 4.38 5.93
CA THR A 17 -4.16 3.56 4.71
C THR A 17 -2.79 3.09 4.23
N GLY A 18 -1.75 3.30 5.05
CA GLY A 18 -0.38 2.97 4.74
C GLY A 18 0.19 3.77 3.58
N ASN A 19 1.48 3.59 3.33
CA ASN A 19 2.09 4.01 2.08
C ASN A 19 1.73 3.05 0.93
N TRP A 20 0.54 2.44 0.94
CA TRP A 20 0.07 1.40 -0.01
C TRP A 20 -0.09 1.88 -1.45
N HIS A 21 0.10 3.18 -1.70
CA HIS A 21 0.19 3.74 -3.03
C HIS A 21 1.61 3.65 -3.63
N THR A 22 2.62 3.41 -2.80
CA THR A 22 4.04 3.36 -3.19
C THR A 22 4.42 2.04 -3.86
N VAL A 23 3.86 0.92 -3.39
CA VAL A 23 3.98 -0.39 -4.05
C VAL A 23 2.92 -0.51 -5.13
N LYS A 24 3.38 -0.70 -6.36
CA LYS A 24 2.54 -0.86 -7.54
C LYS A 24 2.77 -2.23 -8.17
N ILE A 25 1.68 -2.98 -8.30
CA ILE A 25 1.65 -4.30 -8.92
C ILE A 25 1.54 -4.12 -10.44
N THR A 26 2.55 -4.58 -11.15
CA THR A 26 2.58 -4.53 -12.62
C THR A 26 2.12 -5.83 -13.24
N HIS A 27 2.35 -6.96 -12.57
CA HIS A 27 2.08 -8.28 -13.10
C HIS A 27 1.30 -9.13 -12.10
N ILE A 28 0.41 -9.97 -12.62
CA ILE A 28 -0.31 -10.98 -11.85
C ILE A 28 -0.22 -12.33 -12.55
N SER A 29 -0.33 -13.41 -11.78
CA SER A 29 -0.64 -14.73 -12.32
C SER A 29 -2.00 -15.18 -11.79
N LEU A 30 -2.79 -15.82 -12.65
CA LEU A 30 -4.11 -16.32 -12.27
C LEU A 30 -4.01 -17.77 -11.83
N ASP A 31 -4.43 -18.07 -10.59
CA ASP A 31 -4.69 -19.42 -10.14
C ASP A 31 -6.19 -19.72 -10.35
N TYR A 32 -6.47 -20.50 -11.38
CA TYR A 32 -7.84 -20.88 -11.72
C TYR A 32 -8.40 -21.98 -10.81
N MET A 33 -7.55 -22.73 -10.11
CA MET A 33 -7.97 -23.79 -9.19
C MET A 33 -8.50 -23.17 -7.89
N GLU A 34 -7.75 -22.22 -7.35
CA GLU A 34 -8.09 -21.51 -6.12
C GLU A 34 -8.95 -20.25 -6.36
N GLY A 35 -9.12 -19.84 -7.62
CA GLY A 35 -9.95 -18.70 -8.00
C GLY A 35 -9.39 -17.35 -7.54
N MET A 36 -8.05 -17.23 -7.48
CA MET A 36 -7.35 -16.05 -6.99
C MET A 36 -6.23 -15.62 -7.95
N CYS A 37 -5.74 -14.39 -7.76
CA CYS A 37 -4.57 -13.88 -8.48
C CYS A 37 -3.37 -13.73 -7.53
N HIS A 38 -2.25 -14.29 -7.94
CA HIS A 38 -0.97 -14.08 -7.28
C HIS A 38 -0.34 -12.80 -7.80
N LEU A 39 0.10 -11.95 -6.86
CA LEU A 39 0.77 -10.70 -7.17
C LEU A 39 2.24 -11.01 -7.43
N MET A 40 2.76 -10.59 -8.58
CA MET A 40 4.15 -10.84 -8.94
C MET A 40 5.04 -9.69 -8.45
N MET A 41 6.26 -10.03 -8.03
CA MET A 41 7.25 -9.03 -7.62
C MET A 41 7.71 -8.21 -8.83
N LYS A 42 7.85 -6.89 -8.64
CA LYS A 42 8.18 -5.96 -9.71
C LYS A 42 9.49 -6.30 -10.42
N ASP A 43 10.53 -6.63 -9.66
CA ASP A 43 11.89 -6.88 -10.17
C ASP A 43 12.12 -8.35 -10.55
N ASN A 44 11.16 -9.22 -10.24
CA ASN A 44 11.20 -10.63 -10.61
C ASN A 44 9.78 -11.12 -10.95
N PRO A 45 9.31 -10.92 -12.19
CA PRO A 45 7.98 -11.34 -12.60
C PRO A 45 7.80 -12.86 -12.64
N SER A 46 8.86 -13.64 -12.36
CA SER A 46 8.78 -15.09 -12.18
C SER A 46 8.46 -15.48 -10.73
N GLY A 47 8.58 -14.54 -9.78
CA GLY A 47 8.31 -14.76 -8.36
C GLY A 47 7.03 -14.05 -7.90
N SER A 48 6.18 -14.76 -7.18
CA SER A 48 5.04 -14.17 -6.48
C SER A 48 5.41 -13.75 -5.07
N TYR A 49 4.69 -12.77 -4.52
CA TYR A 49 4.90 -12.34 -3.13
C TYR A 49 4.75 -13.50 -2.13
N CYS A 50 3.80 -14.41 -2.34
CA CYS A 50 3.59 -15.51 -1.41
C CYS A 50 4.64 -16.63 -1.49
N GLY A 51 5.49 -16.68 -2.53
CA GLY A 51 6.54 -17.68 -2.70
C GLY A 51 6.07 -19.13 -2.93
N VAL A 52 4.81 -19.44 -2.65
CA VAL A 52 4.22 -20.78 -2.78
C VAL A 52 3.86 -21.11 -4.23
N PHE A 53 3.52 -20.09 -5.02
CA PHE A 53 2.98 -20.28 -6.34
C PHE A 53 4.04 -20.11 -7.43
N ASN A 54 4.21 -21.15 -8.25
CA ASN A 54 5.04 -21.11 -9.46
C ASN A 54 4.15 -20.76 -10.67
N PRO A 55 4.34 -19.59 -11.31
CA PRO A 55 3.42 -19.11 -12.32
C PRO A 55 3.49 -19.90 -13.63
N CYS A 56 2.34 -20.39 -14.08
CA CYS A 56 2.18 -20.94 -15.44
C CYS A 56 2.10 -19.83 -16.48
N THR A 57 1.38 -18.75 -16.17
CA THR A 57 1.18 -17.62 -17.09
C THR A 57 1.13 -16.31 -16.30
N VAL A 58 1.96 -15.36 -16.70
CA VAL A 58 2.02 -14.03 -16.09
C VAL A 58 1.39 -13.01 -17.03
N TYR A 59 0.51 -12.18 -16.49
CA TYR A 59 -0.20 -11.12 -17.21
C TYR A 59 0.31 -9.76 -16.76
N ASP A 60 0.70 -8.93 -17.73
CA ASP A 60 0.99 -7.52 -17.51
C ASP A 60 -0.31 -6.72 -17.38
N LEU A 61 -0.44 -5.95 -16.31
CA LEU A 61 -1.59 -5.10 -16.04
C LEU A 61 -1.47 -3.70 -16.64
N ARG A 62 -0.26 -3.27 -17.00
CA ARG A 62 -0.01 -1.88 -17.44
C ARG A 62 -0.74 -1.57 -18.73
N GLY A 63 -1.38 -0.41 -18.78
CA GLY A 63 -2.17 0.03 -19.93
C GLY A 63 -3.51 -0.69 -20.09
N LEU A 64 -3.87 -1.60 -19.17
CA LEU A 64 -5.18 -2.24 -19.20
C LEU A 64 -6.24 -1.37 -18.56
N ASN A 65 -7.45 -1.39 -19.13
CA ASN A 65 -8.65 -0.88 -18.47
C ASN A 65 -9.41 -2.05 -17.84
N LEU A 66 -9.34 -2.17 -16.52
CA LEU A 66 -10.00 -3.22 -15.75
C LEU A 66 -11.43 -2.82 -15.41
N GLY A 67 -12.34 -3.78 -15.36
CA GLY A 67 -13.63 -3.57 -14.74
C GLY A 67 -13.46 -3.32 -13.24
N ALA A 68 -14.27 -2.43 -12.67
CA ALA A 68 -14.24 -2.10 -11.25
C ALA A 68 -15.67 -1.96 -10.74
N THR A 69 -15.95 -2.30 -9.47
CA THR A 69 -17.31 -2.22 -8.91
C THR A 69 -17.61 -0.96 -8.11
N GLY A 70 -16.60 -0.11 -7.83
CA GLY A 70 -16.79 1.14 -7.10
C GLY A 70 -17.65 2.13 -7.90
N LYS A 71 -18.50 2.92 -7.23
CA LYS A 71 -19.50 3.81 -7.87
C LYS A 71 -18.90 4.67 -9.00
N HIS A 72 -17.72 5.24 -8.78
CA HIS A 72 -17.06 6.12 -9.75
C HIS A 72 -16.38 5.39 -10.90
N HIS A 73 -16.17 4.08 -10.80
CA HIS A 73 -15.47 3.26 -11.80
C HIS A 73 -16.37 2.19 -12.43
N ALA A 74 -17.59 1.99 -11.94
CA ALA A 74 -18.52 0.97 -12.40
C ALA A 74 -18.82 1.05 -13.91
N HIS A 75 -18.88 2.26 -14.48
CA HIS A 75 -19.23 2.47 -15.89
C HIS A 75 -18.03 2.67 -16.82
N ARG A 76 -16.88 3.12 -16.29
CA ARG A 76 -15.69 3.49 -17.09
C ARG A 76 -14.51 2.53 -16.93
N GLY A 77 -14.56 1.68 -15.90
CA GLY A 77 -13.42 0.87 -15.48
C GLY A 77 -12.39 1.64 -14.67
N TYR A 78 -11.29 0.95 -14.41
CA TYR A 78 -10.10 1.46 -13.76
C TYR A 78 -8.92 1.23 -14.70
N PHE A 79 -8.38 2.33 -15.23
CA PHE A 79 -7.19 2.29 -16.07
C PHE A 79 -5.93 2.13 -15.20
N VAL A 80 -5.14 1.11 -15.48
CA VAL A 80 -3.85 0.88 -14.85
C VAL A 80 -2.79 1.61 -15.67
N ASP A 81 -2.10 2.56 -15.04
CA ASP A 81 -1.06 3.34 -15.68
C ASP A 81 0.21 2.51 -15.97
N SER A 82 1.21 3.15 -16.57
CA SER A 82 2.51 2.51 -16.88
C SER A 82 3.32 2.12 -15.64
N HIS A 83 3.00 2.67 -14.46
CA HIS A 83 3.69 2.37 -13.21
C HIS A 83 3.07 1.17 -12.48
N GLY A 84 1.85 0.78 -12.85
CA GLY A 84 1.14 -0.37 -12.29
C GLY A 84 0.03 0.00 -11.32
N LEU A 85 -0.64 -1.03 -10.81
CA LEU A 85 -1.79 -0.92 -9.92
C LEU A 85 -1.34 -0.75 -8.47
N PRO A 86 -1.68 0.35 -7.78
CA PRO A 86 -1.40 0.51 -6.36
C PRO A 86 -1.94 -0.66 -5.52
N VAL A 87 -1.17 -1.19 -4.57
CA VAL A 87 -1.66 -2.31 -3.73
C VAL A 87 -2.88 -1.90 -2.90
N GLY A 88 -2.98 -0.62 -2.50
CA GLY A 88 -4.17 -0.10 -1.82
C GLY A 88 -5.47 -0.16 -2.64
N ASN A 89 -5.40 -0.38 -3.96
CA ASN A 89 -6.56 -0.60 -4.80
C ASN A 89 -7.00 -2.08 -4.86
N LEU A 90 -6.16 -2.99 -4.36
CA LEU A 90 -6.44 -4.42 -4.25
C LEU A 90 -6.97 -4.81 -2.86
N THR A 91 -6.93 -3.89 -1.89
CA THR A 91 -7.36 -4.17 -0.52
C THR A 91 -8.89 -4.17 -0.38
N PRO A 92 -9.44 -4.98 0.54
CA PRO A 92 -10.84 -4.91 0.88
C PRO A 92 -11.24 -3.50 1.31
N GLY A 93 -12.35 -2.99 0.78
CA GLY A 93 -12.82 -1.63 1.09
C GLY A 93 -12.17 -0.52 0.27
N ALA A 94 -11.28 -0.84 -0.67
CA ALA A 94 -10.77 0.13 -1.63
C ALA A 94 -11.92 0.87 -2.32
N TYR A 95 -11.78 2.19 -2.47
CA TYR A 95 -12.79 3.06 -3.08
C TYR A 95 -13.17 2.63 -4.51
N ILE A 96 -12.22 2.03 -5.23
CA ILE A 96 -12.44 1.51 -6.59
C ILE A 96 -13.31 0.25 -6.61
N GLY A 97 -13.58 -0.37 -5.46
CA GLY A 97 -14.30 -1.63 -5.33
C GLY A 97 -13.49 -2.84 -5.79
N ARG A 98 -14.19 -3.93 -6.16
CA ARG A 98 -13.55 -5.15 -6.67
C ARG A 98 -13.17 -4.97 -8.12
N LEU A 99 -11.95 -5.35 -8.48
CA LEU A 99 -11.50 -5.40 -9.86
C LEU A 99 -11.94 -6.70 -10.54
N TYR A 100 -12.26 -6.62 -11.82
CA TYR A 100 -12.61 -7.77 -12.64
C TYR A 100 -12.17 -7.59 -14.09
N ALA A 101 -11.93 -8.70 -14.78
CA ALA A 101 -11.77 -8.75 -16.23
C ALA A 101 -12.99 -9.43 -16.86
N MET A 102 -13.27 -9.11 -18.13
CA MET A 102 -14.27 -9.82 -18.92
C MET A 102 -13.59 -10.98 -19.65
N ARG A 103 -14.05 -12.21 -19.41
CA ARG A 103 -13.59 -13.41 -20.13
C ARG A 103 -14.80 -14.15 -20.67
N ASN A 104 -14.90 -14.29 -21.99
CA ASN A 104 -16.03 -14.97 -22.66
C ASN A 104 -17.40 -14.44 -22.20
N GLY A 105 -17.55 -13.11 -22.09
CA GLY A 105 -18.79 -12.47 -21.63
C GLY A 105 -19.08 -12.59 -20.13
N LYS A 106 -18.23 -13.28 -19.34
CA LYS A 106 -18.38 -13.42 -17.89
C LYS A 106 -17.37 -12.54 -17.14
N ARG A 107 -17.81 -11.99 -16.00
CA ARG A 107 -16.92 -11.27 -15.08
C ARG A 107 -16.06 -12.26 -14.31
N VAL A 108 -14.74 -12.07 -14.37
CA VAL A 108 -13.75 -12.79 -13.58
C VAL A 108 -13.15 -11.80 -12.59
N TYR A 109 -13.48 -11.95 -11.32
CA TYR A 109 -12.95 -11.07 -10.26
C TYR A 109 -11.48 -11.37 -10.00
N LEU A 110 -10.68 -10.31 -9.93
CA LEU A 110 -9.25 -10.38 -9.63
C LEU A 110 -9.08 -10.33 -8.11
N ASN A 111 -9.40 -11.43 -7.42
CA ASN A 111 -9.23 -11.52 -5.97
C ASN A 111 -7.76 -11.85 -5.65
N PRO A 112 -7.01 -10.96 -4.99
CA PRO A 112 -5.61 -11.24 -4.68
C PRO A 112 -5.50 -12.38 -3.67
N CYS A 113 -4.48 -13.21 -3.85
CA CYS A 113 -4.05 -14.16 -2.83
C CYS A 113 -3.80 -13.41 -1.51
N PRO A 114 -4.37 -13.84 -0.37
CA PRO A 114 -4.25 -13.11 0.90
C PRO A 114 -2.79 -12.93 1.33
N ALA A 115 -1.94 -13.95 1.17
CA ALA A 115 -0.53 -13.86 1.51
C ALA A 115 0.22 -12.86 0.61
N CYS A 116 -0.07 -12.86 -0.69
CA CYS A 116 0.50 -11.88 -1.62
C CYS A 116 0.11 -10.45 -1.23
N LEU A 117 -1.17 -10.24 -0.92
CA LEU A 117 -1.68 -8.93 -0.53
C LEU A 117 -1.02 -8.43 0.75
N THR A 118 -0.97 -9.27 1.80
CA THR A 118 -0.32 -8.92 3.07
C THR A 118 1.14 -8.55 2.86
N LEU A 119 1.91 -9.33 2.11
CA LEU A 119 3.33 -9.05 1.90
C LEU A 119 3.58 -7.81 1.05
N ALA A 120 2.74 -7.55 0.03
CA ALA A 120 2.81 -6.32 -0.74
C ALA A 120 2.45 -5.08 0.11
N CYS A 121 1.47 -5.18 1.01
CA CYS A 121 1.19 -4.13 1.99
C CYS A 121 2.37 -3.93 2.96
N VAL A 122 2.96 -5.01 3.48
CA VAL A 122 4.14 -4.94 4.35
C VAL A 122 5.32 -4.27 3.64
N GLU A 123 5.58 -4.58 2.37
CA GLU A 123 6.62 -3.87 1.61
C GLU A 123 6.33 -2.36 1.53
N ALA A 124 5.08 -1.98 1.28
CA ALA A 124 4.69 -0.59 1.25
C ALA A 124 4.90 0.11 2.59
N GLU A 125 4.62 -0.57 3.70
CA GLU A 125 4.93 -0.09 5.04
C GLU A 125 6.44 0.08 5.26
N MET A 126 7.23 -0.91 4.87
CA MET A 126 8.69 -0.87 5.01
C MET A 126 9.34 0.24 4.18
N ILE A 127 8.81 0.52 2.98
CA ILE A 127 9.22 1.68 2.18
C ILE A 127 8.89 2.97 2.94
N GLY A 128 7.65 3.08 3.43
CA GLY A 128 7.21 4.22 4.23
C GLY A 128 8.08 4.49 5.45
N GLN A 129 8.47 3.44 6.18
CA GLN A 129 9.33 3.55 7.35
C GLN A 129 10.74 4.07 7.02
N ARG A 130 11.29 3.78 5.83
CA ARG A 130 12.58 4.35 5.40
C ARG A 130 12.50 5.87 5.21
N ASP A 131 11.33 6.36 4.83
CA ASP A 131 11.07 7.79 4.64
C ASP A 131 10.77 8.51 5.97
N TYR A 132 10.51 7.79 7.07
CA TYR A 132 10.42 8.41 8.39
C TYR A 132 11.78 8.96 8.80
N PRO A 133 11.91 10.28 9.01
CA PRO A 133 13.16 10.86 9.44
C PRO A 133 13.32 10.67 10.96
N VAL A 134 13.48 9.42 11.39
CA VAL A 134 13.68 9.04 12.80
C VAL A 134 14.85 9.82 13.40
N LYS A 135 15.92 10.03 12.63
CA LYS A 135 17.04 10.88 13.04
C LYS A 135 16.61 12.32 13.29
N THR A 136 15.80 12.92 12.41
CA THR A 136 15.32 14.29 12.60
C THR A 136 14.35 14.41 13.77
N LEU A 137 13.52 13.41 14.02
CA LEU A 137 12.65 13.36 15.20
C LEU A 137 13.47 13.22 16.49
N MET A 138 14.45 12.32 16.53
CA MET A 138 15.37 12.15 17.67
C MET A 138 16.16 13.44 17.94
N THR A 139 16.70 14.08 16.91
CA THR A 139 17.40 15.38 17.07
C THR A 139 16.45 16.49 17.51
N LYS A 140 15.15 16.44 17.16
CA LYS A 140 14.16 17.38 17.68
C LYS A 140 13.85 17.11 19.15
N ILE A 141 13.74 15.85 19.56
CA ILE A 141 13.53 15.45 20.96
C ILE A 141 14.71 15.85 21.84
N GLU A 142 15.95 15.61 21.39
CA GLU A 142 17.17 16.02 22.11
C GLU A 142 17.32 17.53 22.25
N ARG A 143 16.63 18.31 21.40
CA ARG A 143 16.61 19.78 21.44
C ARG A 143 15.45 20.35 22.25
N LEU A 144 14.53 19.51 22.75
CA LEU A 144 13.50 19.97 23.66
C LEU A 144 14.15 20.27 25.03
N PRO A 145 13.87 21.43 25.63
CA PRO A 145 14.38 21.73 26.97
C PRO A 145 13.76 20.75 27.98
N ASP A 146 14.60 20.22 28.89
CA ASP A 146 14.16 19.38 30.01
C ASP A 146 13.14 20.16 30.86
N THR A 147 11.86 19.85 30.68
CA THR A 147 10.78 20.45 31.47
C THR A 147 10.61 19.78 32.85
N THR A 148 11.48 18.83 33.19
CA THR A 148 11.43 18.08 34.47
C THR A 148 12.13 18.79 35.63
N SER A 149 12.79 19.93 35.42
CA SER A 149 13.40 20.73 36.49
C SER A 149 12.49 21.90 36.93
N THR A 150 11.34 21.62 37.51
CA THR A 150 10.65 22.60 38.39
C THR A 150 10.85 22.21 39.85
N THR A 151 11.99 22.59 40.41
CA THR A 151 12.18 22.65 41.87
C THR A 151 11.25 23.74 42.43
N PRO A 152 10.33 23.45 43.37
CA PRO A 152 9.47 24.48 43.93
C PRO A 152 10.30 25.41 44.84
N GLY A 153 10.53 26.64 44.36
CA GLY A 153 11.19 27.69 45.13
C GLY A 153 10.40 28.06 46.38
N ASN A 154 10.98 27.73 47.53
CA ASN A 154 10.44 27.98 48.86
C ASN A 154 10.37 29.51 49.15
N ARG A 155 9.21 30.16 48.93
CA ARG A 155 8.98 31.56 49.32
C ARG A 155 8.61 31.64 50.80
N ARG A 156 9.60 31.95 51.65
CA ARG A 156 9.36 32.47 53.01
C ARG A 156 8.63 33.81 52.90
N ARG A 157 7.40 33.87 53.44
CA ARG A 157 6.70 35.12 53.74
C ARG A 157 7.29 35.69 55.04
N LYS A 158 7.69 36.96 54.99
CA LYS A 158 7.83 37.83 56.17
C LYS A 158 6.46 38.39 56.52
#